data_AF-A0A523YHM7-F1
#
_entry.id   AF-A0A523YHM7-F1
#
_cell.length_a   1.000
_cell.length_b   1.000
_cell.length_c   1.000
_cell.angle_alpha   90.00
_cell.angle_beta   90.00
_cell.angle_gamma   90.00
#
_symmetry.space_group_name_H-M   'P 1'
#
loop_
_entity.id
_entity.type
_entity.pdbx_description
1 polymer ?
#
loop_
_entity_poly.entity_id
_entity_poly.type
_entity_poly.pdbx_seq_one_letter_code
_entity_poly.pdbx_strand_id
1 'polypeptide(L)'
;MEKEDNGFNPKIVGFLCNWCSYAGADLAGVSRFIYPPNLRIIRVMCSGSVDPAVLIEGFLRGADGILVCGCHPGDCHYQDGNSHAARRIETLRKLIQLTGLEPERLRMEWVSASEGKRFAEIVTEFVDTVTELGPNPVAGDAPDIDIMEGLYVARSAVDDFRLSLLMNKEHLLETKPNAFNRMNPSEKVHDVVEKAMLDEYARCRILLATKGQPQSVKEISERANLPEREILGHIVLLRDRGLVTMTEIRGISPLYLSQIEEGQEISTLPLWAKVQKESIETSIASLPDVDEATKKWIVRELLLTLRCYNCERRRSNVCHFSVCVRGLLSGVVE
;
A
#
# COMPACT_ATOMS: atom_id res chain seq x y z
N MET A 1 -6.86 -9.66 36.08
CA MET A 1 -5.59 -9.02 35.67
C MET A 1 -5.92 -7.58 35.40
N GLU A 2 -5.58 -6.70 36.32
CA GLU A 2 -5.63 -5.25 36.07
C GLU A 2 -4.48 -4.95 35.09
N LYS A 3 -4.80 -4.48 33.88
CA LYS A 3 -3.78 -4.04 32.89
C LYS A 3 -3.09 -2.82 33.52
N GLU A 4 -1.76 -2.84 33.63
CA GLU A 4 -0.99 -1.66 34.04
C GLU A 4 -1.27 -0.52 33.07
N ASP A 5 -1.85 0.57 33.57
CA ASP A 5 -2.10 1.79 32.82
C ASP A 5 -0.76 2.52 32.61
N ASN A 6 -0.08 2.19 31.51
CA ASN A 6 1.17 2.84 31.09
C ASN A 6 0.96 4.30 30.62
N GLY A 7 -0.23 4.89 30.79
CA GLY A 7 -0.54 6.26 30.34
C GLY A 7 -0.52 6.44 28.82
N PHE A 8 -0.33 5.35 28.06
CA PHE A 8 -0.38 5.35 26.60
C PHE A 8 -1.83 5.34 26.14
N ASN A 9 -2.20 6.33 25.33
CA ASN A 9 -3.54 6.48 24.79
C ASN A 9 -3.46 6.40 23.25
N PRO A 10 -3.77 5.24 22.63
CA PRO A 10 -3.61 5.04 21.19
C PRO A 10 -4.36 6.05 20.33
N LYS A 11 -3.70 6.56 19.29
CA LYS A 11 -4.29 7.39 18.23
C LYS A 11 -4.71 6.50 17.07
N ILE A 12 -6.01 6.26 16.93
CA ILE A 12 -6.54 5.38 15.89
C ILE A 12 -7.31 6.16 14.84
N VAL A 13 -7.00 5.93 13.56
CA VAL A 13 -7.71 6.51 12.43
C VAL A 13 -8.64 5.47 11.79
N GLY A 14 -9.92 5.80 11.65
CA GLY A 14 -10.94 4.92 11.09
C GLY A 14 -11.46 5.37 9.74
N PHE A 15 -11.29 4.60 8.67
CA PHE A 15 -11.94 4.85 7.38
C PHE A 15 -13.25 4.08 7.29
N LEU A 16 -14.38 4.77 7.37
CA LEU A 16 -15.70 4.14 7.40
C LEU A 16 -16.47 4.40 6.11
N CYS A 17 -16.96 3.31 5.49
CA CYS A 17 -17.90 3.37 4.38
C CYS A 17 -19.21 4.08 4.80
N ASN A 18 -19.62 5.08 4.03
CA ASN A 18 -20.80 5.89 4.25
C ASN A 18 -22.09 5.08 4.42
N TRP A 19 -22.26 4.02 3.61
CA TRP A 19 -23.53 3.30 3.50
C TRP A 19 -23.80 2.33 4.64
N CYS A 20 -22.76 1.67 5.14
CA CYS A 20 -22.90 0.60 6.14
C CYS A 20 -22.19 0.99 7.44
N SER A 21 -20.86 1.03 7.44
CA SER A 21 -20.09 1.14 8.68
C SER A 21 -20.24 2.49 9.36
N TYR A 22 -20.36 3.58 8.62
CA TYR A 22 -20.62 4.90 9.18
C TYR A 22 -22.01 4.96 9.83
N ALA A 23 -23.03 4.39 9.18
CA ALA A 23 -24.36 4.26 9.76
C ALA A 23 -24.37 3.31 10.99
N GLY A 24 -23.55 2.26 10.99
CA GLY A 24 -23.31 1.41 12.15
C GLY A 24 -22.71 2.19 13.32
N ALA A 25 -21.76 3.08 13.06
CA ALA A 25 -21.20 3.99 14.07
C ALA A 25 -22.27 4.98 14.60
N ASP A 26 -23.10 5.55 13.72
CA ASP A 26 -24.23 6.39 14.13
C ASP A 26 -25.21 5.62 15.02
N LEU A 27 -25.54 4.36 14.66
CA LEU A 27 -26.40 3.50 15.46
C LEU A 27 -25.78 3.18 16.83
N ALA A 28 -24.45 3.02 16.90
CA ALA A 28 -23.76 2.84 18.17
C ALA A 28 -23.94 4.06 19.08
N GLY A 29 -23.84 5.27 18.52
CA GLY A 29 -24.11 6.52 19.23
C GLY A 29 -25.58 6.64 19.68
N VAL A 30 -26.54 6.40 18.79
CA VAL A 30 -27.99 6.47 19.10
C VAL A 30 -28.37 5.46 20.18
N SER A 31 -27.83 4.24 20.09
CA SER A 31 -28.08 3.15 21.04
C SER A 31 -27.27 3.29 22.33
N ARG A 32 -26.38 4.29 22.42
CA ARG A 32 -25.50 4.55 23.56
C ARG A 32 -24.60 3.36 23.91
N PHE A 33 -24.15 2.63 22.90
CA PHE A 33 -23.10 1.63 23.10
C PHE A 33 -21.78 2.33 23.38
N ILE A 34 -21.19 2.03 24.53
CA ILE A 34 -19.96 2.66 24.99
C ILE A 34 -18.77 1.89 24.42
N TYR A 35 -17.81 2.63 23.87
CA TYR A 35 -16.53 2.13 23.38
C TYR A 35 -15.45 3.21 23.63
N PRO A 36 -14.15 2.87 23.59
CA PRO A 36 -13.09 3.82 23.88
C PRO A 36 -13.06 5.00 22.88
N PRO A 37 -12.78 6.24 23.33
CA PRO A 37 -12.84 7.46 22.50
C PRO A 37 -11.60 7.65 21.59
N ASN A 38 -10.84 6.60 21.33
CA ASN A 38 -9.55 6.61 20.62
C ASN A 38 -9.68 6.69 19.10
N LEU A 39 -10.85 6.32 18.56
CA LEU A 39 -11.09 6.24 17.13
C LEU A 39 -11.54 7.60 16.56
N ARG A 40 -10.78 8.13 15.62
CA ARG A 40 -11.15 9.31 14.82
C ARG A 40 -11.58 8.89 13.43
N ILE A 41 -12.85 9.14 13.10
CA ILE A 41 -13.50 8.62 11.89
C ILE A 41 -13.30 9.59 10.71
N ILE A 42 -12.79 9.05 9.60
CA ILE A 42 -12.81 9.64 8.26
C ILE A 42 -13.88 8.92 7.45
N ARG A 43 -14.91 9.65 7.02
CA ARG A 43 -15.98 9.12 6.19
C ARG A 43 -15.53 9.03 4.73
N VAL A 44 -15.72 7.85 4.13
CA VAL A 44 -15.51 7.61 2.69
C VAL A 44 -16.76 7.02 2.07
N MET A 45 -16.97 7.20 0.76
CA MET A 45 -18.18 6.65 0.12
C MET A 45 -18.17 5.13 0.09
N CYS A 46 -17.00 4.52 -0.08
CA CYS A 46 -16.82 3.07 -0.10
C CYS A 46 -15.46 2.72 0.49
N SER A 47 -15.34 1.56 1.15
CA SER A 47 -14.02 1.02 1.54
C SER A 47 -13.11 0.81 0.31
N GLY A 48 -13.69 0.52 -0.86
CA GLY A 48 -12.98 0.45 -2.14
C GLY A 48 -12.33 1.76 -2.59
N SER A 49 -12.72 2.91 -2.03
CA SER A 49 -12.10 4.21 -2.34
C SER A 49 -10.90 4.54 -1.47
N VAL A 50 -10.62 3.75 -0.44
CA VAL A 50 -9.44 3.93 0.42
C VAL A 50 -8.21 3.55 -0.40
N ASP A 51 -7.27 4.49 -0.50
CA ASP A 51 -6.01 4.33 -1.22
C ASP A 51 -4.94 3.75 -0.29
N PRO A 52 -4.24 2.65 -0.66
CA PRO A 52 -3.14 2.10 0.13
C PRO A 52 -2.08 3.14 0.54
N ALA A 53 -1.75 4.10 -0.33
CA ALA A 53 -0.75 5.12 -0.03
C ALA A 53 -1.18 6.03 1.13
N VAL A 54 -2.49 6.32 1.24
CA VAL A 54 -3.08 7.10 2.33
C VAL A 54 -2.98 6.37 3.67
N LEU A 55 -3.10 5.04 3.65
CA LEU A 55 -2.98 4.23 4.87
C LEU A 55 -1.54 4.24 5.40
N ILE A 56 -0.55 4.08 4.51
CA ILE A 56 0.87 4.17 4.89
C ILE A 56 1.21 5.58 5.38
N GLU A 57 0.71 6.62 4.71
CA GLU A 57 0.87 8.01 5.13
C GLU A 57 0.28 8.26 6.54
N GLY A 58 -0.81 7.58 6.91
CA GLY A 58 -1.37 7.63 8.25
C GLY A 58 -0.38 7.16 9.32
N PHE A 59 0.34 6.06 9.08
CA PHE A 59 1.38 5.58 9.99
C PHE A 59 2.57 6.55 10.05
N LEU A 60 3.01 7.08 8.90
CA LEU A 60 4.09 8.08 8.84
C LEU A 60 3.74 9.39 9.59
N ARG A 61 2.45 9.70 9.71
CA ARG A 61 1.96 10.86 10.50
C ARG A 61 1.78 10.56 11.98
N GLY A 62 1.99 9.32 12.41
CA GLY A 62 1.94 8.91 13.81
C GLY A 62 0.62 8.30 14.27
N ALA A 63 -0.19 7.74 13.37
CA ALA A 63 -1.30 6.88 13.78
C ALA A 63 -0.75 5.59 14.43
N ASP A 64 -1.25 5.21 15.60
CA ASP A 64 -0.88 3.96 16.30
C ASP A 64 -1.58 2.74 15.71
N GLY A 65 -2.77 2.96 15.15
CA GLY A 65 -3.56 1.96 14.44
C GLY A 65 -4.47 2.60 13.40
N ILE A 66 -4.77 1.83 12.36
CA ILE A 66 -5.69 2.22 11.29
C ILE A 66 -6.74 1.13 11.13
N LEU A 67 -8.01 1.54 11.24
CA LEU A 67 -9.18 0.69 11.06
C LEU A 67 -9.86 1.04 9.74
N VAL A 68 -10.15 0.04 8.89
CA VAL A 68 -10.95 0.23 7.67
C VAL A 68 -12.23 -0.58 7.80
N CYS A 69 -13.38 0.10 7.82
CA CYS A 69 -14.68 -0.57 7.93
C CYS A 69 -15.48 -0.44 6.62
N GLY A 70 -15.90 -1.59 6.08
CA GLY A 70 -16.74 -1.69 4.89
C GLY A 70 -18.09 -2.37 5.15
N CYS A 71 -18.93 -2.42 4.10
CA CYS A 71 -20.11 -3.29 4.08
C CYS A 71 -19.69 -4.76 4.06
N HIS A 72 -20.54 -5.66 4.56
CA HIS A 72 -20.33 -7.10 4.45
C HIS A 72 -20.10 -7.54 2.99
N PRO A 73 -19.23 -8.55 2.75
CA PRO A 73 -19.06 -9.14 1.43
C PRO A 73 -20.41 -9.53 0.81
N GLY A 74 -20.69 -9.04 -0.40
CA GLY A 74 -21.99 -9.22 -1.08
C GLY A 74 -22.99 -8.05 -0.90
N ASP A 75 -22.84 -7.24 0.15
CA ASP A 75 -23.77 -6.14 0.48
C ASP A 75 -23.23 -4.75 0.09
N CYS A 76 -22.16 -4.69 -0.70
CA CYS A 76 -21.57 -3.41 -1.06
C CYS A 76 -22.53 -2.59 -1.93
N HIS A 77 -22.77 -1.35 -1.54
CA HIS A 77 -23.55 -0.40 -2.33
C HIS A 77 -22.99 -0.20 -3.75
N TYR A 78 -21.67 -0.36 -3.90
CA TYR A 78 -20.97 -0.27 -5.18
C TYR A 78 -20.53 -1.65 -5.71
N GLN A 79 -21.33 -2.68 -5.46
CA GLN A 79 -21.17 -4.07 -5.94
C GLN A 79 -19.96 -4.80 -5.34
N ASP A 80 -18.75 -4.50 -5.81
CA ASP A 80 -17.54 -5.26 -5.47
C ASP A 80 -16.47 -4.39 -4.78
N GLY A 81 -16.78 -3.12 -4.48
CA GLY A 81 -15.81 -2.19 -3.92
C GLY A 81 -15.17 -2.66 -2.60
N ASN A 82 -15.91 -3.39 -1.76
CA ASN A 82 -15.38 -3.98 -0.54
C ASN A 82 -14.44 -5.17 -0.81
N SER A 83 -14.76 -6.03 -1.79
CA SER A 83 -13.89 -7.13 -2.23
C SER A 83 -12.55 -6.62 -2.75
N HIS A 84 -12.56 -5.53 -3.53
CA HIS A 84 -11.34 -4.83 -3.95
C HIS A 84 -10.54 -4.28 -2.76
N ALA A 85 -11.20 -3.73 -1.75
CA ALA A 85 -10.52 -3.24 -0.55
C ALA A 85 -9.90 -4.38 0.28
N ALA A 86 -10.58 -5.53 0.39
CA ALA A 86 -10.06 -6.69 1.09
C ALA A 86 -8.72 -7.17 0.52
N ARG A 87 -8.65 -7.37 -0.81
CA ARG A 87 -7.42 -7.78 -1.51
C ARG A 87 -6.28 -6.78 -1.36
N ARG A 88 -6.59 -5.48 -1.47
CA ARG A 88 -5.60 -4.42 -1.29
C ARG A 88 -5.06 -4.36 0.13
N ILE A 89 -5.91 -4.51 1.14
CA ILE A 89 -5.48 -4.49 2.55
C ILE A 89 -4.69 -5.75 2.91
N GLU A 90 -5.05 -6.91 2.37
CA GLU A 90 -4.28 -8.15 2.51
C GLU A 90 -2.84 -7.97 2.00
N THR A 91 -2.69 -7.48 0.76
CA THR A 91 -1.36 -7.17 0.18
C THR A 91 -0.64 -6.09 0.99
N LEU A 92 -1.35 -5.04 1.40
CA LEU A 92 -0.75 -3.95 2.17
C LEU A 92 -0.24 -4.39 3.55
N ARG A 93 -0.94 -5.30 4.24
CA ARG A 93 -0.46 -5.88 5.50
C ARG A 93 0.87 -6.61 5.32
N LYS A 94 1.01 -7.41 4.24
CA LYS A 94 2.28 -8.05 3.89
C LYS A 94 3.37 -7.02 3.63
N LEU A 95 3.06 -5.95 2.89
CA LEU A 95 4.01 -4.88 2.61
C LEU A 95 4.45 -4.15 3.89
N ILE A 96 3.53 -3.85 4.81
CA ILE A 96 3.83 -3.24 6.11
C ILE A 96 4.77 -4.12 6.92
N GLN A 97 4.54 -5.44 6.92
CA GLN A 97 5.41 -6.38 7.62
C GLN A 97 6.87 -6.32 7.12
N LEU A 98 7.10 -6.08 5.83
CA LEU A 98 8.45 -5.91 5.27
C LEU A 98 9.19 -4.66 5.77
N THR A 99 8.46 -3.70 6.34
CA THR A 99 9.03 -2.48 6.93
C THR A 99 9.48 -2.69 8.38
N GLY A 100 9.08 -3.79 9.01
CA GLY A 100 9.29 -4.03 10.45
C GLY A 100 8.15 -3.55 11.34
N LEU A 101 7.19 -2.76 10.82
CA LEU A 101 5.97 -2.38 11.55
C LEU A 101 5.01 -3.57 11.66
N GLU A 102 4.33 -3.69 12.80
CA GLU A 102 3.40 -4.80 13.05
C GLU A 102 2.16 -4.70 12.14
N PRO A 103 1.87 -5.72 11.32
CA PRO A 103 0.73 -5.68 10.40
C PRO A 103 -0.61 -5.61 11.12
N GLU A 104 -0.69 -6.02 12.39
CA GLU A 104 -1.84 -5.91 13.28
C GLU A 104 -2.31 -4.47 13.47
N ARG A 105 -1.44 -3.47 13.27
CA ARG A 105 -1.80 -2.05 13.32
C ARG A 105 -2.73 -1.61 12.19
N LEU A 106 -2.89 -2.41 11.13
CA LEU A 106 -3.87 -2.18 10.05
C LEU A 106 -4.95 -3.27 10.06
N ARG A 107 -6.17 -2.93 10.48
CA ARG A 107 -7.29 -3.88 10.56
C ARG A 107 -8.40 -3.51 9.58
N MET A 108 -8.96 -4.51 8.90
CA MET A 108 -10.17 -4.36 8.08
C MET A 108 -11.32 -5.14 8.71
N GLU A 109 -12.49 -4.51 8.78
CA GLU A 109 -13.69 -5.11 9.36
C GLU A 109 -14.96 -4.79 8.55
N TRP A 110 -15.99 -5.60 8.73
CA TRP A 110 -17.23 -5.52 7.94
C TRP A 110 -18.43 -5.17 8.79
N VAL A 111 -18.87 -3.91 8.83
CA VAL A 111 -19.97 -3.48 9.72
C VAL A 111 -21.16 -3.03 8.89
N SER A 112 -22.32 -3.66 9.12
CA SER A 112 -23.61 -3.28 8.54
C SER A 112 -24.20 -2.03 9.22
N ALA A 113 -25.18 -1.38 8.58
CA ALA A 113 -25.86 -0.22 9.16
C ALA A 113 -26.65 -0.54 10.44
N SER A 114 -27.04 -1.81 10.66
CA SER A 114 -27.80 -2.25 11.83
C SER A 114 -26.90 -2.84 12.95
N GLU A 115 -25.58 -2.80 12.78
CA GLU A 115 -24.60 -3.48 13.63
C GLU A 115 -23.88 -2.53 14.61
N GLY A 116 -24.62 -1.62 15.25
CA GLY A 116 -24.01 -0.64 16.17
C GLY A 116 -23.31 -1.28 17.38
N LYS A 117 -23.82 -2.40 17.90
CA LYS A 117 -23.17 -3.13 18.99
C LYS A 117 -21.83 -3.73 18.53
N ARG A 118 -21.84 -4.39 17.37
CA ARG A 118 -20.64 -5.00 16.78
C ARG A 118 -19.58 -3.95 16.43
N PHE A 119 -20.00 -2.75 16.00
CA PHE A 119 -19.08 -1.63 15.82
C PHE A 119 -18.36 -1.28 17.13
N ALA A 120 -19.10 -1.10 18.22
CA ALA A 120 -18.51 -0.79 19.53
C ALA A 120 -17.56 -1.90 20.03
N GLU A 121 -17.91 -3.16 19.81
CA GLU A 121 -17.08 -4.33 20.12
C GLU A 121 -15.77 -4.30 19.32
N ILE A 122 -15.83 -4.12 17.99
CA ILE A 122 -14.64 -4.04 17.11
C ILE A 122 -13.70 -2.90 17.53
N VAL A 123 -14.26 -1.72 17.80
CA VAL A 123 -13.43 -0.56 18.20
C VAL A 123 -12.72 -0.85 19.52
N THR A 124 -13.42 -1.45 20.48
CA THR A 124 -12.84 -1.84 21.76
C THR A 124 -11.70 -2.84 21.59
N GLU A 125 -11.95 -3.94 20.85
CA GLU A 125 -10.94 -4.96 20.57
C GLU A 125 -9.70 -4.38 19.85
N PHE A 126 -9.93 -3.47 18.90
CA PHE A 126 -8.84 -2.88 18.16
C PHE A 126 -8.02 -1.91 19.01
N VAL A 127 -8.67 -1.13 19.89
CA VAL A 127 -7.96 -0.31 20.88
C VAL A 127 -7.13 -1.18 21.81
N ASP A 128 -7.68 -2.30 22.31
CA ASP A 128 -6.93 -3.26 23.12
C ASP A 128 -5.70 -3.79 22.38
N THR A 129 -5.88 -4.21 21.12
CA THR A 129 -4.79 -4.72 20.27
C THR A 129 -3.68 -3.67 20.13
N VAL A 130 -4.03 -2.43 19.78
CA VAL A 130 -3.04 -1.37 19.57
C VAL A 130 -2.38 -0.95 20.89
N THR A 131 -3.12 -0.99 22.00
CA THR A 131 -2.57 -0.73 23.34
C THR A 131 -1.50 -1.77 23.71
N GLU A 132 -1.74 -3.04 23.39
CA GLU A 132 -0.79 -4.13 23.62
C GLU A 132 0.46 -4.02 22.74
N LEU A 133 0.33 -3.53 21.51
CA LEU A 133 1.46 -3.23 20.62
C LEU A 133 2.26 -1.99 21.06
N GLY A 134 1.66 -1.11 21.85
CA GLY A 134 2.28 0.15 22.27
C GLY A 134 2.35 1.22 21.17
N PRO A 135 3.05 2.34 21.44
CA PRO A 135 3.11 3.48 20.54
C PRO A 135 3.75 3.11 19.20
N ASN A 136 3.33 3.79 18.15
CA ASN A 136 3.90 3.65 16.82
C ASN A 136 5.41 4.01 16.86
N PRO A 137 6.31 3.09 16.47
CA PRO A 137 7.75 3.31 16.52
C PRO A 137 8.24 4.43 15.58
N VAL A 138 7.44 4.85 14.60
CA VAL A 138 7.78 5.97 13.71
C VAL A 138 7.21 7.32 14.16
N ALA A 139 6.50 7.36 15.29
CA ALA A 139 5.96 8.57 15.88
C ALA A 139 6.87 9.13 17.01
N GLY A 140 6.72 10.41 17.33
CA GLY A 140 7.38 11.06 18.47
C GLY A 140 8.76 11.66 18.17
N ASP A 141 9.52 11.96 19.24
CA ASP A 141 10.77 12.72 19.17
C ASP A 141 11.99 11.90 18.68
N ALA A 142 11.89 10.57 18.76
CA ALA A 142 12.95 9.64 18.37
C ALA A 142 12.37 8.47 17.56
N PRO A 143 11.98 8.70 16.30
CA PRO A 143 11.42 7.65 15.46
C PRO A 143 12.46 6.59 15.10
N ASP A 144 12.01 5.34 14.99
CA ASP A 144 12.78 4.26 14.37
C ASP A 144 12.96 4.57 12.88
N ILE A 145 14.20 4.94 12.53
CA ILE A 145 14.56 5.39 11.18
C ILE A 145 14.42 4.25 10.17
N ASP A 146 14.73 3.00 10.55
CA ASP A 146 14.69 1.87 9.63
C ASP A 146 13.24 1.54 9.25
N ILE A 147 12.33 1.54 10.23
CA ILE A 147 10.89 1.35 9.98
C ILE A 147 10.32 2.54 9.19
N MET A 148 10.71 3.77 9.54
CA MET A 148 10.26 4.97 8.83
C MET A 148 10.70 4.96 7.36
N GLU A 149 11.97 4.64 7.08
CA GLU A 149 12.46 4.46 5.71
C GLU A 149 11.70 3.32 5.01
N GLY A 150 11.45 2.21 5.69
CA GLY A 150 10.64 1.11 5.20
C GLY A 150 9.23 1.56 4.77
N LEU A 151 8.54 2.36 5.59
CA LEU A 151 7.23 2.91 5.27
C LEU A 151 7.28 3.89 4.09
N TYR A 152 8.31 4.75 3.98
CA TYR A 152 8.48 5.62 2.81
C TYR A 152 8.69 4.83 1.52
N VAL A 153 9.47 3.75 1.58
CA VAL A 153 9.69 2.82 0.47
C VAL A 153 8.39 2.09 0.13
N ALA A 154 7.66 1.58 1.12
CA ALA A 154 6.37 0.93 0.93
C ALA A 154 5.36 1.87 0.27
N ARG A 155 5.28 3.14 0.72
CA ARG A 155 4.44 4.17 0.10
C ARG A 155 4.81 4.38 -1.36
N SER A 156 6.10 4.48 -1.66
CA SER A 156 6.58 4.65 -3.03
C SER A 156 6.30 3.43 -3.90
N ALA A 157 6.34 2.22 -3.32
CA ALA A 157 6.02 0.99 -4.03
C ALA A 157 4.53 0.89 -4.38
N VAL A 158 3.61 1.25 -3.48
CA VAL A 158 2.17 1.26 -3.78
C VAL A 158 1.76 2.37 -4.76
N ASP A 159 2.54 3.46 -4.83
CA ASP A 159 2.39 4.51 -5.83
C ASP A 159 2.93 4.10 -7.21
N ASP A 160 3.73 3.03 -7.31
CA ASP A 160 4.18 2.50 -8.60
C ASP A 160 2.99 2.03 -9.43
N PHE A 161 3.01 2.39 -10.70
CA PHE A 161 1.92 2.12 -11.63
C PHE A 161 1.61 0.62 -11.73
N ARG A 162 2.62 -0.25 -11.78
CA ARG A 162 2.41 -1.69 -11.96
C ARG A 162 1.77 -2.28 -10.71
N LEU A 163 2.32 -2.00 -9.53
CA LEU A 163 1.80 -2.55 -8.28
C LEU A 163 0.40 -2.00 -7.99
N SER A 164 0.21 -0.68 -8.08
CA SER A 164 -1.09 -0.03 -7.89
C SER A 164 -2.16 -0.64 -8.79
N LEU A 165 -1.83 -0.88 -10.05
CA LEU A 165 -2.77 -1.43 -11.02
C LEU A 165 -3.09 -2.91 -10.74
N LEU A 166 -2.09 -3.72 -10.42
CA LEU A 166 -2.30 -5.12 -10.05
C LEU A 166 -3.17 -5.24 -8.79
N MET A 167 -2.84 -4.49 -7.74
CA MET A 167 -3.61 -4.42 -6.50
C MET A 167 -5.07 -3.98 -6.74
N ASN A 168 -5.29 -2.98 -7.60
CA ASN A 168 -6.64 -2.51 -7.91
C ASN A 168 -7.44 -3.49 -8.78
N LYS A 169 -6.76 -4.31 -9.60
CA LYS A 169 -7.42 -5.26 -10.51
C LYS A 169 -7.50 -6.68 -9.97
N GLU A 170 -6.79 -7.02 -8.90
CA GLU A 170 -6.67 -8.37 -8.34
C GLU A 170 -8.02 -9.12 -8.30
N HIS A 171 -9.02 -8.55 -7.62
CA HIS A 171 -10.36 -9.14 -7.54
C HIS A 171 -11.02 -9.35 -8.91
N LEU A 172 -10.80 -8.44 -9.88
CA LEU A 172 -11.29 -8.60 -11.25
C LEU A 172 -10.52 -9.68 -12.01
N LEU A 173 -9.23 -9.86 -11.75
CA LEU A 173 -8.45 -10.95 -12.34
C LEU A 173 -8.97 -12.31 -11.89
N GLU A 174 -9.47 -12.42 -10.66
CA GLU A 174 -10.06 -13.65 -10.11
C GLU A 174 -11.49 -13.91 -10.60
N THR A 175 -12.29 -12.86 -10.75
CA THR A 175 -13.74 -12.96 -11.00
C THR A 175 -14.13 -12.88 -12.47
N LYS A 176 -13.24 -12.37 -13.34
CA LYS A 176 -13.50 -12.32 -14.79
C LYS A 176 -12.72 -13.39 -15.55
N PRO A 177 -13.33 -14.00 -16.57
CA PRO A 177 -12.63 -14.95 -17.40
C PRO A 177 -11.54 -14.27 -18.23
N ASN A 178 -10.42 -14.96 -18.40
CA ASN A 178 -9.31 -14.52 -19.23
C ASN A 178 -9.64 -14.63 -20.73
N ALA A 179 -8.65 -14.33 -21.59
CA ALA A 179 -8.81 -14.36 -23.05
C ALA A 179 -9.26 -15.71 -23.65
N PHE A 180 -9.20 -16.80 -22.87
CA PHE A 180 -9.58 -18.16 -23.27
C PHE A 180 -10.89 -18.60 -22.61
N ASN A 181 -11.63 -17.64 -22.05
CA ASN A 181 -12.89 -17.86 -21.37
C ASN A 181 -12.75 -18.79 -20.13
N ARG A 182 -11.59 -18.76 -19.47
CA ARG A 182 -11.29 -19.54 -18.26
C ARG A 182 -11.08 -18.59 -17.07
N MET A 183 -11.50 -19.01 -15.89
CA MET A 183 -11.21 -18.27 -14.65
C MET A 183 -9.73 -18.40 -14.31
N ASN A 184 -9.13 -17.33 -13.78
CA ASN A 184 -7.77 -17.39 -13.28
C ASN A 184 -7.78 -17.97 -11.86
N PRO A 185 -6.92 -18.95 -11.53
CA PRO A 185 -6.81 -19.45 -10.17
C PRO A 185 -6.40 -18.34 -9.21
N SER A 186 -7.11 -18.20 -8.09
CA SER A 186 -6.85 -17.15 -7.07
C SER A 186 -5.40 -17.17 -6.58
N GLU A 187 -4.86 -18.36 -6.29
CA GLU A 187 -3.46 -18.57 -5.89
C GLU A 187 -2.47 -17.96 -6.90
N LYS A 188 -2.66 -18.22 -8.19
CA LYS A 188 -1.78 -17.68 -9.23
C LYS A 188 -1.86 -16.16 -9.37
N VAL A 189 -3.05 -15.60 -9.19
CA VAL A 189 -3.23 -14.14 -9.20
C VAL A 189 -2.51 -13.53 -8.01
N HIS A 190 -2.67 -14.13 -6.84
CA HIS A 190 -2.02 -13.70 -5.61
C HIS A 190 -0.50 -13.73 -5.71
N ASP A 191 0.08 -14.82 -6.23
CA ASP A 191 1.53 -14.95 -6.45
C ASP A 191 2.09 -13.83 -7.34
N VAL A 192 1.34 -13.44 -8.37
CA VAL A 192 1.73 -12.35 -9.28
C VAL A 192 1.72 -11.00 -8.57
N VAL A 193 0.71 -10.72 -7.75
CA VAL A 193 0.59 -9.48 -6.99
C VAL A 193 1.69 -9.42 -5.92
N GLU A 194 1.88 -10.50 -5.16
CA GLU A 194 2.88 -10.61 -4.11
C GLU A 194 4.30 -10.48 -4.68
N LYS A 195 4.60 -11.17 -5.79
CA LYS A 195 5.88 -11.00 -6.47
C LYS A 195 6.09 -9.56 -6.93
N ALA A 196 5.08 -8.93 -7.53
CA ALA A 196 5.19 -7.54 -7.99
C ALA A 196 5.43 -6.57 -6.82
N MET A 197 4.79 -6.83 -5.67
CA MET A 197 4.97 -6.08 -4.43
C MET A 197 6.42 -6.19 -3.92
N LEU A 198 6.94 -7.42 -3.78
CA LEU A 198 8.32 -7.66 -3.33
C LEU A 198 9.34 -7.02 -4.28
N ASP A 199 9.13 -7.22 -5.59
CA ASP A 199 9.97 -6.68 -6.65
C ASP A 199 10.02 -5.13 -6.62
N GLU A 200 8.89 -4.46 -6.39
CA GLU A 200 8.82 -3.00 -6.34
C GLU A 200 9.37 -2.44 -5.03
N TYR A 201 9.08 -3.08 -3.91
CA TYR A 201 9.68 -2.74 -2.62
C TYR A 201 11.22 -2.83 -2.70
N ALA A 202 11.75 -3.92 -3.26
CA ALA A 202 13.18 -4.12 -3.45
C ALA A 202 13.82 -3.03 -4.34
N ARG A 203 13.17 -2.68 -5.46
CA ARG A 203 13.62 -1.57 -6.33
C ARG A 203 13.67 -0.24 -5.57
N CYS A 204 12.63 0.08 -4.81
CA CYS A 204 12.58 1.31 -4.02
C CYS A 204 13.66 1.33 -2.93
N ARG A 205 13.95 0.19 -2.27
CA ARG A 205 15.07 0.08 -1.31
C ARG A 205 16.43 0.33 -1.97
N ILE A 206 16.68 -0.23 -3.16
CA ILE A 206 17.92 -0.02 -3.91
C ILE A 206 18.08 1.45 -4.32
N LEU A 207 17.00 2.07 -4.79
CA LEU A 207 16.99 3.49 -5.14
C LEU A 207 17.32 4.38 -3.93
N LEU A 208 16.75 4.08 -2.77
CA LEU A 208 17.07 4.78 -1.53
C LEU A 208 18.53 4.55 -1.08
N ALA A 209 18.99 3.30 -1.11
CA ALA A 209 20.36 2.94 -0.73
C ALA A 209 21.42 3.67 -1.57
N THR A 210 21.15 3.84 -2.86
CA THR A 210 22.03 4.52 -3.83
C THR A 210 21.72 6.01 -3.98
N LYS A 211 20.94 6.62 -3.09
CA LYS A 211 20.62 8.07 -3.13
C LYS A 211 21.79 8.90 -2.60
N GLY A 212 22.22 9.88 -3.40
CA GLY A 212 23.27 10.85 -3.05
C GLY A 212 24.70 10.31 -3.05
N GLN A 213 24.90 8.99 -2.93
CA GLN A 213 26.23 8.38 -2.87
C GLN A 213 26.31 7.11 -3.75
N PRO A 214 27.36 6.96 -4.58
CA PRO A 214 27.60 5.72 -5.32
C PRO A 214 27.91 4.54 -4.38
N GLN A 215 27.21 3.42 -4.57
CA GLN A 215 27.39 2.20 -3.76
C GLN A 215 27.60 0.96 -4.62
N SER A 216 28.42 0.04 -4.13
CA SER A 216 28.60 -1.31 -4.68
C SER A 216 27.43 -2.22 -4.33
N VAL A 217 27.26 -3.34 -5.05
CA VAL A 217 26.20 -4.33 -4.77
C VAL A 217 26.23 -4.82 -3.31
N LYS A 218 27.42 -4.99 -2.74
CA LYS A 218 27.58 -5.42 -1.35
C LYS A 218 27.09 -4.36 -0.37
N GLU A 219 27.48 -3.11 -0.56
CA GLU A 219 27.02 -1.98 0.26
C GLU A 219 25.50 -1.78 0.14
N ILE A 220 24.95 -1.96 -1.07
CA ILE A 220 23.50 -1.92 -1.31
C ILE A 220 22.80 -3.08 -0.58
N SER A 221 23.38 -4.28 -0.59
CA SER A 221 22.83 -5.45 0.11
C SER A 221 22.70 -5.22 1.60
N GLU A 222 23.76 -4.71 2.22
CA GLU A 222 23.79 -4.37 3.64
C GLU A 222 22.76 -3.28 3.99
N ARG A 223 22.70 -2.19 3.20
CA ARG A 223 21.79 -1.07 3.46
C ARG A 223 20.33 -1.36 3.13
N ALA A 224 20.08 -2.07 2.04
CA ALA A 224 18.73 -2.41 1.60
C ALA A 224 18.13 -3.59 2.38
N ASN A 225 18.97 -4.38 3.08
CA ASN A 225 18.63 -5.66 3.68
C ASN A 225 18.05 -6.65 2.66
N LEU A 226 18.74 -6.78 1.51
CA LEU A 226 18.32 -7.61 0.37
C LEU A 226 19.48 -8.53 -0.06
N PRO A 227 19.21 -9.74 -0.56
CA PRO A 227 20.26 -10.63 -1.03
C PRO A 227 20.92 -10.12 -2.33
N GLU A 228 22.26 -10.18 -2.39
CA GLU A 228 23.06 -9.68 -3.53
C GLU A 228 22.58 -10.21 -4.90
N ARG A 229 22.13 -11.47 -4.94
CA ARG A 229 21.66 -12.14 -6.17
C ARG A 229 20.43 -11.44 -6.76
N GLU A 230 19.53 -10.94 -5.93
CA GLU A 230 18.30 -10.25 -6.38
C GLU A 230 18.60 -8.82 -6.81
N ILE A 231 19.53 -8.15 -6.11
CA ILE A 231 19.91 -6.76 -6.37
C ILE A 231 20.39 -6.56 -7.80
N LEU A 232 21.24 -7.46 -8.32
CA LEU A 232 21.75 -7.34 -9.69
C LEU A 232 20.63 -7.32 -10.73
N GLY A 233 19.61 -8.17 -10.58
CA GLY A 233 18.46 -8.20 -11.49
C GLY A 233 17.68 -6.88 -11.48
N HIS A 234 17.45 -6.33 -10.28
CA HIS A 234 16.77 -5.05 -10.13
C HIS A 234 17.61 -3.87 -10.64
N ILE A 235 18.92 -3.86 -10.41
CA ILE A 235 19.83 -2.81 -10.92
C ILE A 235 19.81 -2.77 -12.44
N VAL A 236 19.83 -3.92 -13.12
CA VAL A 236 19.74 -3.96 -14.60
C VAL A 236 18.46 -3.28 -15.09
N LEU A 237 17.32 -3.59 -14.47
CA LEU A 237 16.03 -2.97 -14.80
C LEU A 237 15.99 -1.48 -14.48
N LEU A 238 16.54 -1.06 -13.32
CA LEU A 238 16.60 0.35 -12.92
C LEU A 238 17.52 1.16 -13.84
N ARG A 239 18.60 0.57 -14.34
CA ARG A 239 19.48 1.17 -15.34
C ARG A 239 18.81 1.33 -16.69
N ASP A 240 18.07 0.31 -17.14
CA ASP A 240 17.28 0.38 -18.38
C ASP A 240 16.23 1.50 -18.31
N ARG A 241 15.59 1.68 -17.15
CA ARG A 241 14.68 2.81 -16.87
C ARG A 241 15.40 4.15 -16.73
N GLY A 242 16.73 4.16 -16.61
CA GLY A 242 17.56 5.35 -16.41
C GLY A 242 17.41 5.97 -15.02
N LEU A 243 17.04 5.18 -14.02
CA LEU A 243 16.87 5.60 -12.62
C LEU A 243 18.13 5.36 -11.78
N VAL A 244 18.98 4.46 -12.24
CA VAL A 244 20.29 4.18 -11.65
C VAL A 244 21.33 4.25 -12.76
N THR A 245 22.51 4.80 -12.47
CA THR A 245 23.66 4.77 -13.37
C THR A 245 24.83 4.08 -12.71
N MET A 246 25.67 3.44 -13.53
CA MET A 246 26.99 2.97 -13.07
C MET A 246 27.95 4.14 -13.24
N THR A 247 28.59 4.55 -12.15
CA THR A 247 29.44 5.75 -12.12
C THR A 247 30.90 5.38 -12.37
N GLU A 248 31.46 4.56 -11.50
CA GLU A 248 32.85 4.13 -11.55
C GLU A 248 33.00 2.66 -11.12
N ILE A 249 34.20 2.12 -11.23
CA ILE A 249 34.55 0.76 -10.78
C ILE A 249 35.62 0.89 -9.69
N ARG A 250 35.29 0.43 -8.48
CA ARG A 250 36.22 0.38 -7.35
C ARG A 250 36.80 -1.04 -7.27
N GLY A 251 38.03 -1.21 -7.74
CA GLY A 251 38.67 -2.54 -7.84
C GLY A 251 37.97 -3.39 -8.90
N ILE A 252 37.18 -4.38 -8.47
CA ILE A 252 36.35 -5.22 -9.34
C ILE A 252 34.84 -4.95 -9.17
N SER A 253 34.47 -4.04 -8.29
CA SER A 253 33.09 -3.78 -7.92
C SER A 253 32.57 -2.51 -8.61
N PRO A 254 31.56 -2.59 -9.49
CA PRO A 254 30.91 -1.42 -10.05
C PRO A 254 30.13 -0.66 -8.97
N LEU A 255 30.17 0.67 -9.01
CA LEU A 255 29.41 1.54 -8.13
C LEU A 255 28.19 2.12 -8.86
N TYR A 256 27.05 2.09 -8.18
CA TYR A 256 25.76 2.51 -8.70
C TYR A 256 25.22 3.72 -7.94
N LEU A 257 24.69 4.69 -8.66
CA LEU A 257 24.13 5.93 -8.13
C LEU A 257 22.72 6.13 -8.69
N SER A 258 21.74 6.36 -7.81
CA SER A 258 20.39 6.72 -8.25
C SER A 258 20.38 8.13 -8.83
N GLN A 259 19.53 8.35 -9.83
CA GLN A 259 19.32 9.66 -10.47
C GLN A 259 18.22 10.47 -9.75
N ILE A 260 18.09 10.27 -8.44
CA ILE A 260 17.09 10.94 -7.60
C ILE A 260 17.72 12.20 -7.03
N GLU A 261 17.10 13.35 -7.28
CA GLU A 261 17.60 14.63 -6.76
C GLU A 261 17.45 14.71 -5.23
N GLU A 262 18.27 15.57 -4.62
CA GLU A 262 18.19 15.86 -3.20
C GLU A 262 16.84 16.53 -2.88
N GLY A 263 16.09 16.01 -1.90
CA GLY A 263 14.71 16.45 -1.62
C GLY A 263 13.62 15.87 -2.53
N GLN A 264 13.95 15.14 -3.59
CA GLN A 264 12.95 14.47 -4.44
C GLN A 264 12.46 13.16 -3.78
N GLU A 265 11.14 12.97 -3.71
CA GLU A 265 10.52 11.73 -3.23
C GLU A 265 10.54 10.65 -4.33
N ILE A 266 10.75 9.38 -3.96
CA ILE A 266 10.73 8.25 -4.91
C ILE A 266 9.36 8.15 -5.61
N SER A 267 8.26 8.37 -4.87
CA SER A 267 6.88 8.45 -5.38
C SER A 267 6.68 9.50 -6.48
N THR A 268 7.50 10.56 -6.50
CA THR A 268 7.44 11.62 -7.53
C THR A 268 8.28 11.31 -8.77
N LEU A 269 9.08 10.23 -8.72
CA LEU A 269 9.86 9.83 -9.88
C LEU A 269 8.92 9.42 -11.02
N PRO A 270 9.29 9.73 -12.26
CA PRO A 270 8.61 9.23 -13.44
C PRO A 270 8.92 7.73 -13.66
N LEU A 271 8.84 6.88 -12.62
CA LEU A 271 8.89 5.41 -12.73
C LEU A 271 7.99 4.95 -13.89
N TRP A 272 6.86 5.65 -14.07
CA TRP A 272 5.88 5.45 -15.14
C TRP A 272 6.03 6.37 -16.36
N ALA A 273 6.74 7.52 -16.32
CA ALA A 273 6.76 8.43 -17.48
C ALA A 273 7.62 7.91 -18.65
N LYS A 274 8.34 6.80 -18.43
CA LYS A 274 8.94 5.95 -19.46
C LYS A 274 8.27 4.57 -19.57
N VAL A 275 7.10 4.33 -18.94
CA VAL A 275 6.32 3.11 -19.16
C VAL A 275 5.66 3.23 -20.53
N GLN A 276 6.45 2.84 -21.54
CA GLN A 276 5.95 2.55 -22.86
C GLN A 276 5.21 1.21 -22.83
N LYS A 277 4.39 0.94 -23.85
CA LYS A 277 3.67 -0.33 -23.99
C LYS A 277 4.61 -1.53 -23.81
N GLU A 278 5.83 -1.37 -24.32
CA GLU A 278 6.94 -2.30 -24.27
C GLU A 278 7.35 -2.62 -22.82
N SER A 279 7.36 -1.62 -21.92
CA SER A 279 7.70 -1.84 -20.51
C SER A 279 6.65 -2.69 -19.78
N ILE A 280 5.37 -2.50 -20.10
CA ILE A 280 4.27 -3.35 -19.59
C ILE A 280 4.40 -4.76 -20.15
N GLU A 281 4.63 -4.90 -21.46
CA GLU A 281 4.78 -6.19 -22.12
C GLU A 281 5.97 -6.99 -21.57
N THR A 282 7.14 -6.37 -21.41
CA THR A 282 8.34 -7.00 -20.81
C THR A 282 8.11 -7.37 -19.35
N SER A 283 7.49 -6.48 -18.60
CA SER A 283 7.15 -6.69 -17.18
C SER A 283 6.24 -7.90 -16.99
N ILE A 284 5.20 -8.03 -17.82
CA ILE A 284 4.25 -9.14 -17.74
C ILE A 284 4.81 -10.42 -18.36
N ALA A 285 5.63 -10.32 -19.41
CA ALA A 285 6.35 -11.47 -19.97
C ALA A 285 7.24 -12.15 -18.94
N SER A 286 7.85 -11.37 -18.03
CA SER A 286 8.74 -11.86 -16.96
C SER A 286 8.04 -12.54 -15.78
N LEU A 287 6.69 -12.60 -15.76
CA LEU A 287 5.96 -13.32 -14.72
C LEU A 287 6.13 -14.84 -14.92
N PRO A 288 6.79 -15.57 -13.98
CA PRO A 288 6.90 -17.02 -14.03
C PRO A 288 5.53 -17.65 -13.72
N ASP A 289 5.29 -18.86 -14.24
CA ASP A 289 4.13 -19.72 -13.94
C ASP A 289 2.73 -19.16 -14.28
N VAL A 290 2.69 -18.00 -14.94
CA VAL A 290 1.52 -17.43 -15.61
C VAL A 290 1.55 -17.83 -17.08
N ASP A 291 0.46 -18.40 -17.58
CA ASP A 291 0.38 -18.80 -18.98
C ASP A 291 0.27 -17.57 -19.91
N GLU A 292 0.71 -17.72 -21.17
CA GLU A 292 0.78 -16.62 -22.14
C GLU A 292 -0.58 -15.95 -22.42
N ALA A 293 -1.68 -16.64 -22.16
CA ALA A 293 -3.00 -16.04 -22.26
C ALA A 293 -3.24 -14.98 -21.21
N THR A 294 -2.99 -15.36 -19.97
CA THR A 294 -3.23 -14.55 -18.78
C THR A 294 -2.31 -13.35 -18.84
N LYS A 295 -1.06 -13.54 -19.27
CA LYS A 295 -0.14 -12.45 -19.61
C LYS A 295 -0.72 -11.48 -20.65
N LYS A 296 -1.20 -11.97 -21.80
CA LYS A 296 -1.80 -11.11 -22.85
C LYS A 296 -3.04 -10.38 -22.38
N TRP A 297 -3.88 -11.03 -21.58
CA TRP A 297 -5.08 -10.40 -21.02
C TRP A 297 -4.73 -9.31 -20.01
N ILE A 298 -3.81 -9.59 -19.09
CA ILE A 298 -3.24 -8.60 -18.17
C ILE A 298 -2.72 -7.43 -19.00
N VAL A 299 -1.78 -7.63 -19.94
CA VAL A 299 -1.25 -6.57 -20.81
C VAL A 299 -2.37 -5.75 -21.46
N ARG A 300 -3.41 -6.38 -22.02
CA ARG A 300 -4.54 -5.69 -22.63
C ARG A 300 -5.27 -4.78 -21.63
N GLU A 301 -5.64 -5.31 -20.45
CA GLU A 301 -6.30 -4.53 -19.41
C GLU A 301 -5.40 -3.41 -18.87
N LEU A 302 -4.09 -3.66 -18.76
CA LEU A 302 -3.11 -2.67 -18.33
C LEU A 302 -2.99 -1.53 -19.35
N LEU A 303 -2.97 -1.83 -20.65
CA LEU A 303 -2.91 -0.83 -21.71
C LEU A 303 -4.21 -0.02 -21.82
N LEU A 304 -5.37 -0.64 -21.60
CA LEU A 304 -6.65 0.08 -21.51
C LEU A 304 -6.67 1.04 -20.33
N THR A 305 -6.19 0.58 -19.17
CA THR A 305 -6.12 1.42 -17.96
C THR A 305 -5.10 2.55 -18.14
N LEU A 306 -3.94 2.29 -18.74
CA LEU A 306 -2.94 3.32 -19.07
C LEU A 306 -3.50 4.40 -20.01
N ARG A 307 -4.32 4.01 -21.00
CA ARG A 307 -5.00 4.96 -21.89
C ARG A 307 -6.01 5.83 -21.15
N CYS A 308 -6.79 5.24 -20.24
CA CYS A 308 -7.71 5.99 -19.37
C CYS A 308 -6.96 6.91 -18.41
N TYR A 309 -5.90 6.42 -17.76
CA TYR A 309 -5.08 7.17 -16.80
C TYR A 309 -4.41 8.40 -17.46
N ASN A 310 -3.84 8.23 -18.66
CA ASN A 310 -3.28 9.34 -19.44
C ASN A 310 -4.34 10.32 -19.96
N CYS A 311 -5.60 9.89 -20.08
CA CYS A 311 -6.74 10.73 -20.48
C CYS A 311 -7.31 11.53 -19.28
N GLU A 312 -7.42 10.91 -18.10
CA GLU A 312 -7.90 11.53 -16.87
C GLU A 312 -6.93 12.59 -16.35
N ARG A 313 -5.61 12.36 -16.36
CA ARG A 313 -4.65 13.42 -15.99
C ARG A 313 -4.66 14.63 -16.95
N ARG A 314 -5.14 14.47 -18.19
CA ARG A 314 -5.37 15.59 -19.13
C ARG A 314 -6.70 16.32 -18.91
N ARG A 315 -7.65 15.75 -18.16
CA ARG A 315 -9.01 16.28 -18.01
C ARG A 315 -9.46 16.58 -16.58
N SER A 316 -8.81 16.07 -15.55
CA SER A 316 -9.35 16.16 -14.19
C SER A 316 -8.31 16.48 -13.11
N ASN A 317 -8.73 17.41 -12.25
CA ASN A 317 -8.24 17.73 -10.91
C ASN A 317 -8.29 16.52 -9.93
N VAL A 318 -7.94 15.30 -10.35
CA VAL A 318 -7.95 14.08 -9.50
C VAL A 318 -6.86 14.12 -8.41
N CYS A 319 -5.97 15.12 -8.46
CA CYS A 319 -5.08 15.44 -7.34
C CYS A 319 -5.81 15.88 -6.05
N HIS A 320 -7.11 16.19 -6.09
CA HIS A 320 -7.78 16.73 -4.90
C HIS A 320 -8.04 15.71 -3.78
N PHE A 321 -8.23 14.41 -4.04
CA PHE A 321 -8.57 13.48 -2.96
C PHE A 321 -7.37 13.18 -2.05
N SER A 322 -6.21 12.83 -2.62
CA SER A 322 -4.98 12.59 -1.85
C SER A 322 -4.51 13.85 -1.11
N VAL A 323 -4.61 15.04 -1.73
CA VAL A 323 -4.22 16.31 -1.09
C VAL A 323 -5.19 16.72 0.02
N CYS A 324 -6.51 16.60 -0.17
CA CYS A 324 -7.48 16.91 0.89
C CYS A 324 -7.40 15.92 2.05
N VAL A 325 -7.16 14.63 1.79
CA VAL A 325 -7.05 13.61 2.84
C VAL A 325 -5.74 13.77 3.62
N ARG A 326 -4.62 14.21 3.00
CA ARG A 326 -3.38 14.56 3.73
C ARG A 326 -3.60 15.68 4.76
N GLY A 327 -4.39 16.69 4.42
CA GLY A 327 -4.78 17.77 5.34
C GLY A 327 -5.65 17.24 6.49
N LEU A 328 -6.63 16.39 6.18
CA LEU A 328 -7.46 15.73 7.18
C LEU A 328 -6.64 14.81 8.11
N LEU A 329 -5.70 14.04 7.57
CA LEU A 329 -4.82 13.17 8.36
C LEU A 329 -3.96 13.95 9.36
N SER A 330 -3.51 15.16 9.01
CA SER A 330 -2.75 16.00 9.95
C SER A 330 -3.60 16.38 11.17
N GLY A 331 -4.80 16.92 10.94
CA GLY A 331 -5.72 17.28 12.02
C GLY A 331 -6.38 16.09 12.74
N VAL A 332 -6.34 14.90 12.12
CA VAL A 332 -6.85 13.65 12.70
C VAL A 332 -5.77 12.92 13.50
N VAL A 333 -4.49 13.23 13.36
CA VAL A 333 -3.41 12.59 14.14
C VAL A 333 -2.80 13.54 15.19
N GLU A 334 -2.81 14.86 14.95
CA GLU A 334 -2.50 15.90 15.95
C GLU A 334 -3.53 15.92 17.10
#